data_AF-F8PWA0-F1
#
_entry.id   AF-F8PWA0-F1
#
_cell.length_a   1.000
_cell.length_b   1.000
_cell.length_c   1.000
_cell.angle_alpha   90.00
_cell.angle_beta   90.00
_cell.angle_gamma   90.00
#
_symmetry.space_group_name_H-M   'P 1'
#
loop_
_entity.id
_entity.type
_entity.pdbx_description
1 polymer ?
#
loop_
_entity_poly.entity_id
_entity_poly.type
_entity_poly.pdbx_seq_one_letter_code
_entity_poly.pdbx_strand_id
1 'polypeptide(L)'
;MIGKVDDFNGTPDKAQRWISSTDLHFNINDTIYTSDKKKVYVALSYMKDGTAASWSEAKMTKYKEKNTYPTWADFMKTFTASFRMANVKGTASAALMKMKIEPGENAVAFNSRFMLDARKSGINNEAMIMVYQKAI
;
A
#
# COMPACT_ATOMS: atom_id res chain seq x y z
N MET A 1 22.32 -12.27 8.23
CA MET A 1 20.94 -12.09 8.72
C MET A 1 20.01 -12.69 7.67
N ILE A 2 19.20 -13.69 8.03
CA ILE A 2 18.26 -14.35 7.10
C ILE A 2 17.00 -13.48 7.01
N GLY A 3 16.44 -13.33 5.81
CA GLY A 3 15.22 -12.53 5.58
C GLY A 3 15.45 -11.03 5.76
N LYS A 4 16.45 -10.44 5.08
CA LYS A 4 16.68 -8.98 5.09
C LYS A 4 15.41 -8.25 4.59
N VAL A 5 15.04 -7.17 5.26
CA VAL A 5 13.98 -6.26 4.79
C VAL A 5 14.44 -5.58 3.50
N ASP A 6 13.55 -5.48 2.52
CA ASP A 6 13.84 -4.75 1.28
C ASP A 6 13.94 -3.24 1.56
N ASP A 7 14.80 -2.52 0.84
CA ASP A 7 14.81 -1.07 0.92
C ASP A 7 13.55 -0.50 0.24
N PHE A 8 12.94 0.53 0.83
CA PHE A 8 11.74 1.17 0.31
C PHE A 8 11.96 2.65 0.09
N ASN A 9 11.77 3.10 -1.15
CA ASN A 9 11.99 4.48 -1.58
C ASN A 9 10.69 5.31 -1.67
N GLY A 10 9.55 4.73 -1.32
CA GLY A 10 8.23 5.38 -1.43
C GLY A 10 7.45 5.02 -2.68
N THR A 11 8.02 4.23 -3.60
CA THR A 11 7.34 3.79 -4.83
C THR A 11 6.20 2.81 -4.50
N PRO A 12 4.93 3.15 -4.80
CA PRO A 12 3.78 2.34 -4.38
C PRO A 12 3.75 0.88 -4.85
N ASP A 13 4.25 0.63 -6.06
CA ASP A 13 4.38 -0.69 -6.69
C ASP A 13 5.40 -1.59 -5.97
N LYS A 14 6.32 -1.00 -5.20
CA LYS A 14 7.23 -1.73 -4.29
C LYS A 14 6.66 -1.93 -2.89
N ALA A 15 5.56 -1.26 -2.53
CA ALA A 15 5.05 -1.26 -1.16
C ALA A 15 4.60 -2.65 -0.72
N GLN A 16 3.93 -3.43 -1.57
CA GLN A 16 3.50 -4.79 -1.19
C GLN A 16 4.70 -5.73 -0.97
N ARG A 17 5.72 -5.63 -1.81
CA ARG A 17 6.97 -6.40 -1.66
C ARG A 17 7.67 -6.03 -0.35
N TRP A 18 7.74 -4.75 -0.02
CA TRP A 18 8.30 -4.28 1.24
C TRP A 18 7.54 -4.85 2.45
N ILE A 19 6.20 -4.81 2.44
CA ILE A 19 5.35 -5.40 3.49
C ILE A 19 5.67 -6.89 3.67
N SER A 20 5.69 -7.66 2.59
CA SER A 20 6.02 -9.09 2.66
C SER A 20 7.43 -9.34 3.22
N SER A 21 8.40 -8.47 2.91
CA SER A 21 9.76 -8.58 3.44
C SER A 21 9.85 -8.27 4.95
N THR A 22 9.07 -7.31 5.45
CA THR A 22 9.03 -7.00 6.89
C THR A 22 8.34 -8.11 7.69
N ASP A 23 7.25 -8.67 7.17
CA ASP A 23 6.57 -9.81 7.79
C ASP A 23 7.50 -11.03 7.89
N LEU A 24 8.17 -11.39 6.78
CA LEU A 24 9.14 -12.48 6.78
C LEU A 24 10.28 -12.23 7.78
N HIS A 25 10.83 -11.02 7.78
CA HIS A 25 11.92 -10.64 8.67
C HIS A 25 11.52 -10.78 10.14
N PHE A 26 10.37 -10.24 10.54
CA PHE A 26 9.94 -10.27 11.94
C PHE A 26 9.47 -11.65 12.39
N ASN A 27 8.94 -12.48 11.49
CA ASN A 27 8.56 -13.86 11.82
C ASN A 27 9.80 -14.75 12.05
N ILE A 28 10.85 -14.62 11.23
CA ILE A 28 12.07 -15.42 11.40
C ILE A 28 12.88 -14.96 12.62
N ASN A 29 12.78 -13.67 12.98
CA ASN A 29 13.57 -13.05 14.05
C ASN A 29 12.67 -12.64 15.24
N ASP A 30 11.63 -13.41 15.53
CA ASP A 30 10.59 -13.12 16.52
C ASP A 30 11.14 -12.96 17.95
N THR A 31 12.14 -13.75 18.31
CA THR A 31 12.87 -13.67 19.60
C THR A 31 13.74 -12.42 19.74
N ILE A 32 14.11 -11.76 18.63
CA ILE A 32 14.89 -10.52 18.63
C ILE A 32 13.96 -9.30 18.67
N TYR A 33 12.91 -9.34 17.84
CA TYR A 33 11.94 -8.26 17.66
C TYR A 33 10.68 -8.46 18.48
N THR A 34 10.88 -8.61 19.79
CA THR A 34 9.84 -8.89 20.80
C THR A 34 8.91 -7.73 21.13
N SER A 35 9.08 -6.55 20.50
CA SER A 35 8.23 -5.39 20.77
C SER A 35 7.95 -4.60 19.49
N ASP A 36 6.77 -3.97 19.46
CA ASP A 36 6.35 -3.13 18.35
C ASP A 36 7.32 -1.97 18.09
N LYS A 37 7.84 -1.34 19.15
CA LYS A 37 8.86 -0.30 19.04
C LYS A 37 10.06 -0.76 18.21
N LYS A 38 10.58 -1.96 18.47
CA LYS A 38 11.72 -2.51 17.70
C LYS A 38 11.33 -2.75 16.23
N LYS A 39 10.18 -3.37 15.98
CA LYS A 39 9.68 -3.65 14.62
C LYS A 39 9.54 -2.35 13.80
N VAL A 40 8.89 -1.34 14.38
CA VAL A 40 8.69 -0.03 13.76
C VAL A 40 10.02 0.63 13.41
N TYR A 41 10.99 0.67 14.33
CA TYR A 41 12.27 1.32 14.07
C TYR A 41 13.10 0.59 13.02
N VAL A 42 13.10 -0.74 13.03
CA VAL A 42 13.76 -1.53 11.98
C VAL A 42 13.12 -1.21 10.64
N ALA A 43 11.79 -1.26 10.53
CA ALA A 43 11.09 -0.94 9.29
C ALA A 43 11.43 0.46 8.76
N LEU A 44 11.42 1.48 9.64
CA LEU A 44 11.81 2.84 9.31
C LEU A 44 13.27 2.94 8.84
N SER A 45 14.18 2.12 9.39
CA SER A 45 15.60 2.14 9.00
C SER A 45 15.85 1.69 7.55
N TYR A 46 14.92 0.99 6.91
CA TYR A 46 15.01 0.56 5.50
C TYR A 46 14.36 1.57 4.52
N MET A 47 13.89 2.71 5.02
CA MET A 47 13.36 3.81 4.22
C MET A 47 14.40 4.91 4.11
N LYS A 48 15.45 4.69 3.30
CA LYS A 48 16.65 5.55 3.25
C LYS A 48 16.71 6.47 2.05
N ASP A 49 15.79 6.32 1.10
CA ASP A 49 15.79 7.06 -0.16
C ASP A 49 14.37 7.49 -0.56
N GLY A 50 14.29 8.40 -1.52
CA GLY A 50 13.05 8.92 -2.09
C GLY A 50 12.10 9.54 -1.05
N THR A 51 10.80 9.49 -1.34
CA THR A 51 9.77 10.09 -0.46
C THR A 51 9.61 9.34 0.85
N ALA A 52 10.04 8.07 0.90
CA ALA A 52 10.04 7.27 2.12
C ALA A 52 11.10 7.74 3.14
N ALA A 53 12.24 8.28 2.69
CA ALA A 53 13.25 8.84 3.60
C ALA A 53 12.69 9.96 4.47
N SER A 54 12.12 10.99 3.83
CA SER A 54 11.53 12.13 4.54
C SER A 54 10.34 11.72 5.41
N TRP A 55 9.53 10.77 4.95
CA TRP A 55 8.44 10.22 5.76
C TRP A 55 8.96 9.50 7.00
N SER A 56 10.00 8.69 6.84
CA SER A 56 10.63 7.93 7.92
C SER A 56 11.20 8.86 8.99
N GLU A 57 11.95 9.88 8.57
CA GLU A 57 12.51 10.90 9.45
C GLU A 57 11.41 11.62 10.25
N ALA A 58 10.36 12.09 9.58
CA ALA A 58 9.23 12.75 10.24
C ALA A 58 8.53 11.84 11.27
N LYS A 59 8.39 10.54 10.99
CA LYS A 59 7.83 9.58 11.96
C LYS A 59 8.76 9.36 13.14
N MET A 60 10.06 9.16 12.90
CA MET A 60 11.05 8.96 13.96
C MET A 60 11.11 10.17 14.90
N THR A 61 11.11 11.39 14.36
CA THR A 61 11.07 12.64 15.15
C THR A 61 9.81 12.69 16.01
N LYS A 62 8.63 12.48 15.41
CA LYS A 62 7.35 12.47 16.14
C LYS A 62 7.32 11.45 17.28
N TYR A 63 7.83 10.23 17.05
CA TYR A 63 7.80 9.17 18.06
C TYR A 63 8.77 9.44 19.21
N LYS A 64 9.93 10.04 18.91
CA LYS A 64 10.91 10.47 19.93
C LYS A 64 10.36 11.60 20.79
N GLU A 65 9.83 12.66 20.17
CA GLU A 65 9.28 13.82 20.87
C GLU A 65 8.14 13.46 21.83
N LYS A 66 7.24 12.57 21.40
CA LYS A 66 6.10 12.15 22.22
C LYS A 66 6.42 11.02 23.19
N ASN A 67 7.62 10.45 23.12
CA ASN A 67 7.99 9.18 23.74
C ASN A 67 6.90 8.10 23.62
N THR A 68 6.16 8.10 22.51
CA THR A 68 4.99 7.27 22.28
C THR A 68 5.15 6.60 20.93
N TYR A 69 5.06 5.27 20.93
CA TYR A 69 5.31 4.43 19.75
C TYR A 69 4.01 3.74 19.35
N PRO A 70 3.69 3.71 18.05
CA PRO A 70 2.52 2.98 17.58
C PRO A 70 2.73 1.48 17.79
N THR A 71 1.62 0.74 17.86
CA THR A 71 1.67 -0.70 17.65
C THR A 71 2.17 -1.00 16.23
N TRP A 72 2.65 -2.22 15.98
CA TRP A 72 3.04 -2.63 14.62
C TRP A 72 1.85 -2.51 13.66
N ALA A 73 0.65 -2.88 14.13
CA ALA A 73 -0.58 -2.77 13.35
C ALA A 73 -0.92 -1.32 12.97
N ASP A 74 -0.83 -0.37 13.90
CA ASP A 74 -1.12 1.05 13.65
C ASP A 74 -0.08 1.69 12.72
N PHE A 75 1.18 1.29 12.85
CA PHE A 75 2.22 1.69 11.92
C PHE A 75 1.92 1.20 10.50
N MET A 76 1.57 -0.08 10.32
CA MET A 76 1.26 -0.66 9.01
C MET A 76 0.00 -0.06 8.37
N LYS A 77 -1.00 0.28 9.19
CA LYS A 77 -2.17 1.06 8.74
C LYS A 77 -1.76 2.42 8.18
N THR A 78 -0.89 3.14 8.91
CA THR A 78 -0.39 4.45 8.48
C THR A 78 0.46 4.34 7.22
N PHE A 79 1.36 3.35 7.15
CA PHE A 79 2.19 3.07 5.98
C PHE A 79 1.33 2.80 4.73
N THR A 80 0.35 1.91 4.86
CA THR A 80 -0.56 1.54 3.76
C THR A 80 -1.36 2.74 3.26
N ALA A 81 -1.82 3.60 4.18
CA ALA A 81 -2.50 4.83 3.82
C ALA A 81 -1.58 5.81 3.07
N SER A 82 -0.32 5.94 3.49
CA SER A 82 0.66 6.84 2.84
C SER A 82 1.13 6.35 1.47
N PHE A 83 1.37 5.05 1.30
CA PHE A 83 2.10 4.55 0.12
C PHE A 83 1.33 3.57 -0.77
N ARG A 84 0.22 2.97 -0.31
CA ARG A 84 -0.60 2.08 -1.16
C ARG A 84 -1.88 2.74 -1.65
N MET A 85 -2.60 3.45 -0.79
CA MET A 85 -3.96 3.90 -1.13
C MET A 85 -4.01 4.88 -2.30
N ALA A 86 -3.07 5.83 -2.39
CA ALA A 86 -3.03 6.79 -3.49
C ALA A 86 -2.79 6.11 -4.85
N ASN A 87 -1.89 5.12 -4.90
CA ASN A 87 -1.62 4.38 -6.12
C ASN A 87 -2.72 3.39 -6.46
N VAL A 88 -3.27 2.66 -5.48
CA VAL A 88 -4.41 1.77 -5.75
C VAL A 88 -5.57 2.56 -6.33
N LYS A 89 -5.84 3.77 -5.83
CA LYS A 89 -6.83 4.66 -6.42
C LYS A 89 -6.45 5.10 -7.84
N GLY A 90 -5.24 5.61 -8.03
CA GLY A 90 -4.75 6.08 -9.33
C GLY A 90 -4.71 4.99 -10.40
N THR A 91 -4.14 3.83 -10.09
CA THR A 91 -4.08 2.65 -10.98
C THR A 91 -5.48 2.15 -11.32
N ALA A 92 -6.37 2.02 -10.33
CA ALA A 92 -7.74 1.58 -10.59
C ALA A 92 -8.52 2.60 -11.43
N SER A 93 -8.37 3.90 -11.18
CA SER A 93 -8.94 4.96 -12.03
C SER A 93 -8.44 4.86 -13.47
N ALA A 94 -7.13 4.70 -13.66
CA ALA A 94 -6.54 4.55 -14.98
C ALA A 94 -6.98 3.26 -15.70
N ALA A 95 -7.12 2.16 -14.97
CA ALA A 95 -7.62 0.89 -15.49
C ALA A 95 -9.09 1.01 -15.93
N LEU A 96 -9.95 1.61 -15.10
CA LEU A 96 -11.36 1.86 -15.43
C LEU A 96 -11.51 2.70 -16.69
N MET A 97 -10.74 3.78 -16.83
CA MET A 97 -10.82 4.66 -18.01
C MET A 97 -10.44 3.97 -19.32
N LYS A 98 -9.66 2.88 -19.26
CA LYS A 98 -9.21 2.10 -20.41
C LYS A 98 -10.00 0.79 -20.58
N MET A 99 -10.88 0.47 -19.65
CA MET A 99 -11.58 -0.80 -19.59
C MET A 99 -12.53 -0.95 -20.79
N LYS A 100 -12.48 -2.11 -21.44
CA LYS A 100 -13.36 -2.49 -22.56
C LYS A 100 -13.82 -3.93 -22.38
N ILE A 101 -15.03 -4.28 -22.81
CA ILE A 101 -15.46 -5.70 -22.88
C ILE A 101 -14.51 -6.47 -23.79
N GLU A 102 -13.99 -7.59 -23.30
CA GLU A 102 -13.11 -8.45 -24.09
C GLU A 102 -13.92 -9.35 -25.04
N PRO A 103 -13.39 -9.72 -26.22
CA PRO A 103 -14.08 -10.64 -27.13
C PRO A 103 -14.43 -11.96 -26.45
N GLY A 104 -15.73 -12.31 -26.42
CA GLY A 104 -16.24 -13.52 -25.78
C GLY A 104 -16.46 -13.42 -24.26
N GLU A 105 -16.19 -12.26 -23.65
CA GLU A 105 -16.51 -12.02 -22.24
C GLU A 105 -18.02 -11.79 -22.04
N ASN A 106 -18.58 -12.45 -21.02
CA ASN A 106 -19.98 -12.22 -20.65
C ASN A 106 -20.15 -11.01 -19.72
N ALA A 107 -21.36 -10.47 -19.67
CA ALA A 107 -21.68 -9.28 -18.88
C ALA A 107 -21.41 -9.46 -17.36
N VAL A 108 -21.53 -10.67 -16.82
CA VAL A 108 -21.30 -10.91 -15.39
C VAL A 108 -19.81 -10.81 -15.05
N ALA A 109 -18.94 -11.39 -15.89
CA ALA A 109 -17.49 -11.29 -15.76
C ALA A 109 -17.02 -9.83 -15.88
N PHE A 110 -17.52 -9.12 -16.90
CA PHE A 110 -17.25 -7.71 -17.09
C PHE A 110 -17.68 -6.87 -15.88
N ASN A 111 -18.92 -7.02 -15.42
CA ASN A 111 -19.44 -6.29 -14.26
C ASN A 111 -18.61 -6.54 -13.00
N SER A 112 -18.13 -7.77 -12.80
CA SER A 112 -17.33 -8.14 -11.64
C SER A 112 -16.00 -7.38 -11.59
N ARG A 113 -15.26 -7.35 -12.70
CA ARG A 113 -13.97 -6.61 -12.75
C ARG A 113 -14.17 -5.10 -12.76
N PHE A 114 -15.21 -4.60 -13.44
CA PHE A 114 -15.55 -3.17 -13.44
C PHE A 114 -15.84 -2.68 -12.02
N MET A 115 -16.72 -3.38 -11.29
CA MET A 115 -17.08 -3.00 -9.92
C MET A 115 -15.91 -3.12 -8.93
N LEU A 116 -15.00 -4.06 -9.15
CA LEU A 116 -13.79 -4.20 -8.34
C LEU A 116 -12.90 -2.96 -8.45
N ASP A 117 -12.61 -2.50 -9.67
CA ASP A 117 -11.76 -1.34 -9.86
C ASP A 117 -12.49 -0.03 -9.52
N ALA A 118 -13.82 0.05 -9.72
CA ALA A 118 -14.65 1.19 -9.28
C ALA A 118 -14.58 1.38 -7.76
N ARG A 119 -14.65 0.29 -6.98
CA ARG A 119 -14.47 0.36 -5.52
C ARG A 119 -13.07 0.80 -5.13
N LYS A 120 -12.03 0.30 -5.81
CA LYS A 120 -10.63 0.65 -5.51
C LYS A 120 -10.30 2.10 -5.87
N SER A 121 -10.86 2.62 -6.96
CA SER A 121 -10.64 4.00 -7.42
C SER A 121 -11.32 5.03 -6.53
N GLY A 122 -12.46 4.66 -5.93
CA GLY A 122 -13.32 5.60 -5.21
C GLY A 122 -14.04 6.56 -6.16
N ILE A 123 -14.27 6.15 -7.41
CA ILE A 123 -15.05 6.90 -8.40
C ILE A 123 -16.49 7.12 -7.88
N ASN A 124 -17.04 8.32 -8.09
CA ASN A 124 -18.43 8.61 -7.71
C ASN A 124 -19.43 8.00 -8.72
N ASN A 125 -20.70 7.94 -8.34
CA ASN A 125 -21.73 7.26 -9.15
C ASN A 125 -21.93 7.89 -10.54
N GLU A 126 -21.87 9.22 -10.66
CA GLU A 126 -22.05 9.92 -11.94
C GLU A 126 -20.90 9.59 -12.92
N ALA A 127 -19.66 9.69 -12.44
CA ALA A 127 -18.48 9.33 -13.21
C ALA A 127 -18.42 7.84 -13.53
N MET A 128 -18.91 6.98 -12.63
CA MET A 128 -19.00 5.54 -12.85
C MET A 128 -19.91 5.20 -14.03
N ILE A 129 -21.08 5.83 -14.15
CA ILE A 129 -22.01 5.62 -15.27
C ILE A 129 -21.34 6.02 -16.60
N MET A 130 -20.67 7.18 -16.63
CA MET A 130 -19.97 7.65 -17.83
C MET A 130 -18.86 6.71 -18.28
N VAL A 131 -18.09 6.17 -17.34
CA VAL A 131 -17.00 5.23 -17.65
C VAL A 131 -17.55 3.86 -18.07
N TYR A 132 -18.61 3.39 -17.41
CA TYR A 132 -19.27 2.13 -17.78
C TYR A 132 -19.81 2.16 -19.21
N GLN A 133 -20.52 3.23 -19.58
CA GLN A 133 -21.05 3.42 -20.95
C GLN A 133 -19.96 3.44 -22.03
N LYS A 134 -18.79 4.01 -21.72
CA LYS A 134 -17.65 4.02 -22.65
C LYS A 134 -16.95 2.67 -22.76
N ALA A 135 -17.15 1.76 -21.81
CA ALA A 135 -16.46 0.48 -21.75
C ALA A 135 -17.19 -0.63 -22.53
N ILE A 136 -18.48 -0.43 -22.80
CA ILE A 136 -19.33 -1.28 -23.66
C ILE A 136 -19.09 -0.98 -25.14
#